data_AF-A0A9Q8XFW2-F1
#
_entry.id   AF-A0A9Q8XFW2-F1
#
_cell.length_a   1.000
_cell.length_b   1.000
_cell.length_c   1.000
_cell.angle_alpha   90.00
_cell.angle_beta   90.00
_cell.angle_gamma   90.00
#
_symmetry.space_group_name_H-M   'P 1'
#
loop_
_entity.id
_entity.type
_entity.pdbx_description
1 polymer ?
#
loop_
_entity_poly.entity_id
_entity_poly.type
_entity_poly.pdbx_seq_one_letter_code
_entity_poly.pdbx_strand_id
1 'polypeptide(L)' 'MNDVFLAALAGFVVGVLFSAIKLPIPAPPALAGVMGIVGVYLGGVTYQWIIEKFFS' A
#
# COMPACT_ATOMS: atom_id res chain seq x y z
N MET A 1 -10.31 7.50 9.39
CA MET A 1 -11.10 6.47 8.66
C MET A 1 -11.48 6.93 7.25
N ASN A 2 -11.81 8.21 7.07
CA ASN A 2 -12.06 8.78 5.73
C ASN A 2 -10.86 8.66 4.79
N ASP A 3 -9.64 8.84 5.32
CA ASP A 3 -8.41 8.86 4.51
C ASP A 3 -8.11 7.51 3.84
N VAL A 4 -8.43 6.38 4.49
CA VAL A 4 -8.24 5.04 3.92
C VAL A 4 -9.16 4.84 2.72
N PHE A 5 -10.42 5.25 2.85
CA PHE A 5 -11.40 5.17 1.77
C PHE A 5 -11.02 6.09 0.60
N LEU A 6 -10.63 7.33 0.91
CA LEU A 6 -10.17 8.30 -0.10
C LEU A 6 -8.89 7.83 -0.81
N ALA A 7 -7.93 7.24 -0.08
CA ALA A 7 -6.71 6.69 -0.67
C ALA A 7 -7.00 5.49 -1.59
N ALA A 8 -7.91 4.59 -1.17
CA ALA A 8 -8.34 3.47 -2.00
C ALA A 8 -9.05 3.95 -3.28
N LEU A 9 -9.96 4.92 -3.14
CA LEU A 9 -10.66 5.51 -4.28
C LEU A 9 -9.70 6.24 -5.23
N ALA A 10 -8.76 7.02 -4.70
CA ALA A 10 -7.74 7.69 -5.49
C ALA A 10 -6.87 6.69 -6.26
N GLY A 11 -6.39 5.63 -5.59
CA GLY A 11 -5.63 4.56 -6.25
C GLY A 11 -6.42 3.85 -7.34
N PHE A 12 -7.70 3.57 -7.09
CA PHE A 12 -8.61 3.00 -8.08
C PHE A 12 -8.77 3.91 -9.30
N VAL A 13 -9.08 5.20 -9.09
CA VAL A 13 -9.26 6.17 -10.17
C VAL A 13 -7.98 6.34 -10.99
N VAL A 14 -6.81 6.43 -10.34
CA VAL A 14 -5.51 6.51 -11.03
C VAL A 14 -5.25 5.25 -11.86
N GLY A 15 -5.50 4.06 -11.30
CA GLY A 15 -5.34 2.80 -12.02
C GLY A 15 -6.23 2.69 -13.25
N VAL A 16 -7.51 3.07 -13.12
CA VAL A 16 -8.47 3.10 -14.24
C VAL A 16 -8.04 4.12 -15.29
N LEU A 17 -7.69 5.35 -14.87
CA LEU A 17 -7.29 6.41 -15.79
C LEU A 17 -6.07 6.01 -16.63
N PHE A 18 -4.99 5.55 -15.98
CA PHE A 18 -3.75 5.16 -16.66
C PHE A 18 -3.96 3.98 -17.60
N SER A 19 -4.78 3.00 -17.17
CA SER A 19 -5.16 1.86 -18.02
C SER A 19 -5.98 2.29 -19.24
N ALA A 20 -6.91 3.23 -19.06
CA ALA A 20 -7.77 3.74 -20.14
C ALA A 20 -6.97 4.50 -21.21
N ILE A 21 -5.95 5.28 -20.81
CA ILE A 21 -5.07 6.00 -21.72
C ILE A 21 -3.83 5.20 -22.15
N LYS A 22 -3.74 3.92 -21.77
CA LYS A 22 -2.63 2.99 -22.09
C LYS A 22 -1.25 3.49 -21.64
N LEU A 23 -1.20 4.28 -20.57
CA LEU A 23 0.06 4.66 -19.94
C LEU A 23 0.55 3.55 -19.00
N PRO A 24 1.87 3.39 -18.84
CA PRO A 24 2.42 2.47 -17.85
C PRO A 24 1.92 2.85 -16.45
N ILE A 25 1.35 1.87 -15.74
CA ILE A 25 0.80 2.08 -14.40
C ILE A 25 1.96 2.41 -13.44
N PRO A 26 1.84 3.47 -12.62
CA PRO A 26 2.90 3.87 -11.68
C PRO A 26 3.06 2.91 -10.48
N ALA A 27 2.02 2.11 -10.20
CA ALA A 27 2.03 1.09 -9.15
C ALA A 27 2.73 -0.21 -9.62
N PRO A 28 3.21 -1.06 -8.69
CA PRO A 28 3.83 -2.34 -9.04
C PRO A 28 2.91 -3.19 -9.93
N PRO A 29 3.38 -3.65 -11.11
CA PRO A 29 2.54 -4.33 -12.09
C PRO A 29 2.18 -5.78 -11.69
N ALA A 30 2.88 -6.35 -10.70
CA ALA A 30 2.68 -7.72 -10.25
C ALA A 30 2.16 -7.76 -8.81
N LEU A 31 1.31 -8.74 -8.52
CA LEU A 31 0.81 -9.01 -7.16
C LEU A 31 1.96 -9.20 -6.16
N ALA A 32 3.07 -9.80 -6.57
CA ALA A 32 4.27 -9.95 -5.75
C ALA A 32 4.83 -8.60 -5.25
N GLY A 33 4.82 -7.57 -6.11
CA GLY A 33 5.28 -6.23 -5.72
C GLY A 33 4.35 -5.56 -4.71
N VAL A 34 3.03 -5.72 -4.89
CA VAL A 34 2.02 -5.23 -3.93
C VAL A 34 2.18 -5.93 -2.57
N MET A 35 2.36 -7.25 -2.57
CA MET A 35 2.59 -8.01 -1.35
C MET A 35 3.90 -7.62 -0.65
N GLY A 36 4.94 -7.23 -1.40
CA GLY A 36 6.17 -6.68 -0.85
C GLY A 36 5.92 -5.41 -0.02
N ILE A 37 5.14 -4.46 -0.54
CA ILE A 37 4.80 -3.21 0.19
C ILE A 37 4.00 -3.52 1.47
N VAL A 38 3.04 -4.44 1.37
CA VAL A 38 2.26 -4.90 2.54
C VAL A 38 3.18 -5.51 3.60
N GLY A 39 4.12 -6.37 3.19
CA GLY A 39 5.10 -6.98 4.08
C GLY A 39 6.00 -5.96 4.79
N VAL A 40 6.45 -4.92 4.08
CA VAL A 40 7.26 -3.83 4.66
C VAL A 40 6.46 -3.07 5.73
N TYR A 41 5.20 -2.71 5.46
CA TYR A 41 4.34 -2.03 6.43
C TYR A 41 4.10 -2.90 7.68
N LEU A 42 3.70 -4.17 7.48
CA LEU A 42 3.45 -5.10 8.57
C LEU A 42 4.71 -5.37 9.41
N GLY A 43 5.88 -5.48 8.77
CA GLY A 43 7.15 -5.62 9.47
C GLY A 43 7.44 -4.43 10.38
N GLY A 44 7.23 -3.21 9.89
CA GLY A 44 7.38 -1.99 10.70
C GLY A 44 6.43 -1.95 11.89
N VAL A 45 5.15 -2.25 11.68
CA VAL A 45 4.14 -2.31 12.75
C VAL A 45 4.49 -3.38 13.78
N THR A 46 4.91 -4.56 13.32
CA THR A 46 5.31 -5.67 14.20
C THR A 46 6.53 -5.29 15.04
N TYR A 47 7.52 -4.62 14.46
CA TYR A 47 8.69 -4.16 15.18
C TYR A 47 8.33 -3.14 16.27
N GLN A 48 7.50 -2.15 15.96
CA GLN A 48 7.03 -1.18 16.95
C GLN A 48 6.31 -1.88 18.11
N TRP A 49 5.41 -2.82 17.80
CA TRP A 49 4.71 -3.59 18.81
C TRP A 49 5.64 -4.41 19.71
N ILE A 50 6.70 -5.01 19.16
CA ILE A 50 7.72 -5.73 19.93
C ILE A 50 8.45 -4.76 20.88
N ILE A 51 8.89 -3.60 20.38
CA ILE A 51 9.61 -2.62 21.20
C ILE A 51 8.73 -2.10 22.35
N GLU A 52 7.48 -1.72 22.07
CA GLU A 52 6.54 -1.25 23.09
C GLU A 52 6.27 -2.29 24.18
N LYS A 53 6.23 -3.59 23.82
CA LYS A 53 5.86 -4.64 24.77
C LYS A 53 7.02 -5.15 25.62
N PHE A 54 8.26 -5.08 25.12
CA PHE A 54 9.42 -5.69 25.78
C PHE A 54 10.45 -4.68 26.30
N PHE A 55 10.42 -3.43 25.83
CA PHE A 55 11.40 -2.40 26.18
C PHE A 55 10.76 -1.11 26.75
N SER A 56 9.46 -1.13 27.05
CA SER A 56 8.74 -0.07 27.78
C SER A 56 8.36 -0.49 29.20
#